data_AF-A0A0B2PEX9-F1
#
_entry.id   AF-A0A0B2PEX9-F1
#
_cell.length_a   1.000
_cell.length_b   1.000
_cell.length_c   1.000
_cell.angle_alpha   90.00
_cell.angle_beta   90.00
_cell.angle_gamma   90.00
#
_symmetry.space_group_name_H-M   'P 1'
#
loop_
_entity.id
_entity.type
_entity.pdbx_description
1 polymer ?
#
loop_
_entity_poly.entity_id
_entity_poly.type
_entity_poly.pdbx_seq_one_letter_code
_entity_poly.pdbx_strand_id
1 'polypeptide(L)'
;NAIVKGWIINSMDSSLISNFIRFSTAKLVWDAIATTYFDGSDTSQVYDLRRRVTRLKQAGGSLEKYYNDLQGLWREIDFRRPNPMTCQVDIQHYNTLVQEERVYVFLDGLDDRLDNIRSDVLQMKPFPTVEQAYAHVRREALRQAVMTDNSNELSGAVLASKGLKLQSSKIFSQSKHKEPSNGTKCSHCGGNKHTSETCFKLHGYP
;
A
#
# COMPACT_ATOMS: atom_id res chain seq x y z
N ASN A 1 15.13 39.14 28.80
CA ASN A 1 16.37 38.99 28.01
C ASN A 1 17.13 37.72 28.37
N ALA A 2 17.60 37.54 29.62
CA ALA A 2 18.35 36.35 30.04
C ALA A 2 17.59 35.01 29.91
N ILE A 3 16.29 34.98 30.27
CA ILE A 3 15.45 33.78 30.17
C ILE A 3 15.32 33.31 28.71
N VAL A 4 14.96 34.22 27.81
CA VAL A 4 14.82 33.93 26.38
C VAL A 4 16.15 33.48 25.77
N LYS A 5 17.27 34.09 26.16
CA LYS A 5 18.60 33.64 25.75
C LYS A 5 18.86 32.20 26.21
N GLY A 6 18.53 31.89 27.46
CA GLY A 6 18.66 30.53 28.00
C GLY A 6 17.85 29.51 27.21
N TRP A 7 16.61 29.84 26.83
CA TRP A 7 15.79 28.96 25.99
C TRP A 7 16.42 28.71 24.62
N ILE A 8 16.89 29.76 23.94
CA ILE A 8 17.50 29.63 22.61
C ILE A 8 18.79 28.80 22.68
N ILE A 9 19.64 29.01 23.68
CA ILE A 9 20.89 28.26 23.83
C ILE A 9 20.61 26.80 24.19
N ASN A 10 19.65 26.53 25.07
CA ASN A 10 19.33 25.17 25.50
C ASN A 10 18.57 24.37 24.43
N SER A 11 17.99 25.02 23.42
CA SER A 11 17.35 24.35 22.29
C SER A 11 18.32 23.96 21.17
N MET A 12 19.60 24.34 21.26
CA MET A 12 20.62 23.98 20.27
C MET A 12 21.24 22.62 20.54
N ASP A 13 21.77 22.00 19.48
CA ASP A 13 22.72 20.92 19.65
C ASP A 13 23.95 21.40 20.44
N SER A 14 24.41 20.58 21.39
CA SER A 14 25.53 20.89 22.28
C SER A 14 26.80 21.33 21.53
N SER A 15 27.02 20.79 20.32
CA SER A 15 28.15 21.15 19.46
C SER A 15 28.12 22.60 18.98
N LEU A 16 26.92 23.22 18.92
CA LEU A 16 26.73 24.58 18.40
C LEU A 16 26.74 25.65 19.50
N ILE A 17 26.48 25.27 20.75
CA ILE A 17 26.34 26.20 21.89
C ILE A 17 27.56 27.10 22.06
N SER A 18 28.76 26.55 21.89
CA SER A 18 30.03 27.27 22.08
C SER A 18 30.16 28.51 21.19
N ASN A 19 29.55 28.49 20.00
CA ASN A 19 29.57 29.59 19.04
C ASN A 19 28.68 30.76 19.45
N PHE A 20 27.63 30.51 20.26
CA PHE A 20 26.59 31.51 20.53
C PHE A 20 26.47 31.92 22.01
N ILE A 21 27.01 31.14 22.95
CA ILE A 21 26.81 31.36 24.39
C ILE A 21 27.36 32.71 24.89
N ARG A 22 28.38 33.27 24.21
CA ARG A 22 29.06 34.52 24.58
C ARG A 22 28.32 35.80 24.17
N PHE A 23 27.29 35.74 23.32
CA PHE A 23 26.53 36.93 22.93
C PHE A 23 25.78 37.51 24.13
N SER A 24 25.78 38.84 24.30
CA SER A 24 25.27 39.49 25.51
C SER A 24 23.74 39.50 25.62
N THR A 25 23.01 39.31 24.51
CA THR A 25 21.55 39.35 24.49
C THR A 25 20.95 38.22 23.66
N ALA A 26 19.69 37.88 23.97
CA ALA A 26 18.92 36.92 23.16
C ALA A 26 18.81 37.35 21.69
N LYS A 27 18.68 38.66 21.44
CA LYS A 27 18.62 39.20 20.07
C LYS A 27 19.92 38.97 19.30
N LEU A 28 21.08 39.23 19.91
CA LEU A 28 22.36 38.99 19.25
C LEU A 28 22.60 37.50 18.98
N VAL A 29 22.19 36.63 19.90
CA VAL A 29 22.19 35.17 19.67
C VAL A 29 21.32 34.84 18.45
N TRP A 30 20.08 35.33 18.41
CA TRP A 30 19.15 35.08 17.30
C TRP A 30 19.65 35.61 15.96
N ASP A 31 20.10 36.87 15.91
CA ASP A 31 20.61 37.51 14.69
C ASP A 31 21.85 36.77 14.15
N ALA A 32 22.74 36.29 15.03
CA ALA A 32 23.90 35.49 14.63
C ALA A 32 23.49 34.11 14.08
N ILE A 33 22.54 33.42 14.72
CA ILE A 33 21.99 32.14 14.21
C ILE A 33 21.37 32.36 12.84
N ALA A 34 20.52 33.38 12.70
CA ALA A 34 19.86 33.71 11.45
C ALA A 34 20.90 34.00 10.36
N THR A 35 21.90 34.84 10.63
CA THR A 35 22.97 35.11 9.65
C THR A 35 23.75 33.86 9.26
N THR A 36 23.97 32.92 10.20
CA THR A 36 24.81 31.74 9.98
C THR A 36 24.07 30.60 9.29
N TYR A 37 22.79 30.39 9.63
CA TYR A 37 22.02 29.20 9.23
C TYR A 37 20.73 29.50 8.46
N PHE A 38 20.31 30.76 8.41
CA PHE A 38 19.16 31.18 7.63
C PHE A 38 19.66 31.93 6.39
N ASP A 39 19.55 31.30 5.23
CA ASP A 39 19.98 31.86 3.94
C ASP A 39 18.94 32.83 3.32
N GLY A 40 17.96 33.27 4.12
CA GLY A 40 16.90 34.16 3.67
C GLY A 40 15.78 33.48 2.85
N SER A 41 15.85 32.16 2.62
CA SER A 41 14.86 31.47 1.78
C SER A 41 14.68 29.99 2.14
N ASP A 42 13.55 29.40 1.79
CA ASP A 42 13.41 27.94 1.91
C ASP A 42 14.11 27.16 0.77
N THR A 43 15.02 27.77 0.00
CA THR A 43 15.56 27.12 -1.22
C THR A 43 16.43 25.90 -0.92
N SER A 44 17.39 26.02 0.00
CA SER A 44 18.26 24.91 0.42
C SER A 44 17.48 23.78 1.08
N GLN A 45 16.50 24.13 1.92
CA GLN A 45 15.64 23.15 2.62
C GLN A 45 14.70 22.44 1.64
N VAL A 46 14.08 23.16 0.71
CA VAL A 46 13.25 22.55 -0.35
C VAL A 46 14.10 21.66 -1.27
N TYR A 47 15.33 22.06 -1.57
CA TYR A 47 16.26 21.21 -2.33
C TYR A 47 16.56 19.88 -1.60
N ASP A 48 16.88 19.93 -0.30
CA ASP A 48 17.11 18.69 0.48
C ASP A 48 15.86 17.80 0.50
N LEU A 49 14.68 18.39 0.73
CA LEU A 49 13.41 17.65 0.70
C LEU A 49 13.17 16.99 -0.66
N ARG A 50 13.34 17.73 -1.77
CA ARG A 50 13.19 17.18 -3.13
C ARG A 50 14.19 16.06 -3.39
N ARG A 51 15.44 16.22 -2.96
CA ARG A 51 16.48 15.18 -3.07
C ARG A 51 16.09 13.92 -2.28
N ARG A 52 15.53 14.08 -1.08
CA ARG A 52 15.02 12.96 -0.26
C ARG A 52 13.85 12.26 -0.96
N VAL A 53 12.92 13.02 -1.55
CA VAL A 53 11.80 12.47 -2.33
C VAL A 53 12.30 11.60 -3.48
N THR A 54 13.21 12.11 -4.32
CA THR A 54 13.73 11.35 -5.48
C THR A 54 14.52 10.10 -5.09
N ARG A 55 15.18 10.12 -3.93
CA ARG A 55 16.00 8.99 -3.45
C ARG A 55 15.21 7.96 -2.66
N LEU A 56 14.02 8.30 -2.18
CA LEU A 56 13.22 7.40 -1.37
C LEU A 56 12.68 6.27 -2.26
N LYS A 57 12.93 5.04 -1.83
CA LYS A 57 12.52 3.81 -2.52
C LYS A 57 11.90 2.87 -1.50
N GLN A 58 11.01 1.99 -1.94
CA GLN A 58 10.45 0.91 -1.12
C GLN A 58 11.56 -0.01 -0.61
N ALA A 59 12.49 -0.40 -1.48
CA ALA A 59 13.71 -1.14 -1.16
C ALA A 59 13.44 -2.42 -0.32
N GLY A 60 12.42 -3.18 -0.70
CA GLY A 60 11.98 -4.38 0.03
C GLY A 60 11.20 -4.12 1.32
N GLY A 61 11.01 -2.86 1.70
CA GLY A 61 10.24 -2.45 2.87
C GLY A 61 8.72 -2.50 2.67
N SER A 62 8.00 -2.13 3.74
CA SER A 62 6.54 -1.98 3.69
C SER A 62 6.13 -0.86 2.74
N LEU A 63 5.13 -1.16 1.90
CA LEU A 63 4.52 -0.22 0.98
C LEU A 63 3.89 0.96 1.73
N GLU A 64 3.24 0.69 2.86
CA GLU A 64 2.61 1.68 3.73
C GLU A 64 3.65 2.65 4.30
N LYS A 65 4.79 2.12 4.79
CA LYS A 65 5.87 2.96 5.31
C LYS A 65 6.44 3.87 4.21
N TYR A 66 6.77 3.29 3.05
CA TYR A 66 7.28 4.05 1.91
C TYR A 66 6.33 5.19 1.51
N TYR A 67 5.04 4.88 1.36
CA TYR A 67 4.03 5.89 1.01
C TYR A 67 3.86 6.97 2.09
N ASN A 68 3.87 6.59 3.37
CA ASN A 68 3.76 7.54 4.48
C ASN A 68 4.97 8.49 4.55
N ASP A 69 6.18 7.97 4.30
CA ASP A 69 7.41 8.75 4.26
C ASP A 69 7.37 9.78 3.10
N LEU A 70 6.90 9.38 1.91
CA LEU A 70 6.66 10.29 0.78
C LEU A 70 5.65 11.39 1.14
N GLN A 71 4.51 11.01 1.72
CA GLN A 71 3.48 11.95 2.16
C GLN A 71 4.01 12.97 3.18
N GLY A 72 4.87 12.53 4.10
CA GLY A 72 5.55 13.42 5.05
C GLY A 72 6.43 14.45 4.36
N LEU A 73 7.24 14.02 3.40
CA LEU A 73 8.12 14.91 2.62
C LEU A 73 7.32 15.90 1.77
N TRP A 74 6.26 15.45 1.09
CA TRP A 74 5.43 16.31 0.26
C TRP A 74 4.68 17.36 1.08
N ARG A 75 4.13 17.02 2.26
CA ARG A 75 3.51 18.01 3.15
C ARG A 75 4.48 19.10 3.58
N GLU A 76 5.72 18.74 3.89
CA GLU A 76 6.75 19.71 4.26
C GLU A 76 7.13 20.61 3.07
N ILE A 77 7.20 20.06 1.86
CA ILE A 77 7.43 20.84 0.64
C ILE A 77 6.25 21.81 0.40
N ASP A 78 5.01 21.33 0.51
CA ASP A 78 3.80 22.15 0.29
C ASP A 78 3.72 23.30 1.30
N PHE A 79 4.07 23.04 2.56
CA PHE A 79 4.11 24.06 3.60
C PHE A 79 5.10 25.19 3.27
N ARG A 80 6.27 24.84 2.74
CA ARG A 80 7.33 25.80 2.36
C ARG A 80 7.10 26.45 1.01
N ARG A 81 6.31 25.82 0.15
CA ARG A 81 6.01 26.26 -1.22
C ARG A 81 4.51 26.20 -1.47
N PRO A 82 3.74 27.06 -0.79
CA PRO A 82 2.30 27.13 -1.03
C PRO A 82 2.03 27.54 -2.49
N ASN A 83 0.91 27.08 -3.03
CA ASN A 83 0.48 27.45 -4.37
C ASN A 83 0.29 28.99 -4.45
N PRO A 84 0.99 29.71 -5.33
CA PRO A 84 0.87 31.17 -5.45
C PRO A 84 -0.38 31.61 -6.22
N MET A 85 -1.11 30.69 -6.85
CA MET A 85 -2.28 31.00 -7.66
C MET A 85 -3.48 31.41 -6.81
N THR A 86 -4.28 32.33 -7.34
CA THR A 86 -5.50 32.86 -6.67
C THR A 86 -6.78 32.45 -7.37
N CYS A 87 -6.73 32.14 -8.67
CA CYS A 87 -7.87 31.69 -9.45
C CYS A 87 -8.18 30.21 -9.19
N GLN A 88 -9.45 29.89 -8.95
CA GLN A 88 -9.88 28.52 -8.65
C GLN A 88 -9.56 27.51 -9.77
N VAL A 89 -9.69 27.92 -11.03
CA VAL A 89 -9.41 27.05 -12.19
C VAL A 89 -7.92 26.72 -12.24
N ASP A 90 -7.06 27.71 -12.06
CA ASP A 90 -5.61 27.53 -12.09
C ASP A 90 -5.14 26.69 -10.90
N ILE A 91 -5.73 26.90 -9.71
CA ILE A 91 -5.45 26.07 -8.53
C ILE A 91 -5.78 24.59 -8.79
N GLN A 92 -6.93 24.30 -9.41
CA GLN A 92 -7.29 22.93 -9.76
C GLN A 92 -6.34 22.33 -10.78
N HIS A 93 -5.94 23.10 -11.78
CA HIS A 93 -4.98 22.67 -12.80
C HIS A 93 -3.60 22.38 -12.19
N TYR A 94 -3.08 23.29 -11.35
CA TYR A 94 -1.83 23.11 -10.62
C TYR A 94 -1.86 21.87 -9.73
N ASN A 95 -2.95 21.67 -8.97
CA ASN A 95 -3.09 20.49 -8.12
C ASN A 95 -3.09 19.20 -8.94
N THR A 96 -3.68 19.20 -10.13
CA THR A 96 -3.64 18.05 -11.05
C THR A 96 -2.21 17.73 -11.48
N LEU A 97 -1.44 18.74 -11.89
CA LEU A 97 -0.04 18.57 -12.29
C LEU A 97 0.83 18.06 -11.14
N VAL A 98 0.66 18.62 -9.93
CA VAL A 98 1.39 18.18 -8.74
C VAL A 98 1.04 16.73 -8.39
N GLN A 99 -0.23 16.36 -8.48
CA GLN A 99 -0.67 14.98 -8.21
C GLN A 99 -0.09 14.00 -9.24
N GLU A 100 -0.06 14.39 -10.50
CA GLU A 100 0.55 13.61 -11.58
C GLU A 100 2.06 13.38 -11.34
N GLU A 101 2.82 14.43 -11.01
CA GLU A 101 4.24 14.30 -10.64
C GLU A 101 4.44 13.35 -9.45
N ARG A 102 3.58 13.44 -8.44
CA ARG A 102 3.64 12.57 -7.24
C ARG A 102 3.38 11.11 -7.57
N VAL A 103 2.47 10.82 -8.50
CA VAL A 103 2.25 9.45 -8.98
C VAL A 103 3.51 8.92 -9.65
N TYR A 104 4.16 9.70 -10.52
CA TYR A 104 5.40 9.26 -11.18
C TYR A 104 6.51 8.94 -10.17
N VAL A 105 6.73 9.83 -9.20
CA VAL A 105 7.72 9.60 -8.13
C VAL A 105 7.35 8.36 -7.30
N PHE A 106 6.09 8.23 -6.91
CA PHE A 106 5.61 7.09 -6.13
C PHE A 106 5.90 5.78 -6.87
N LEU A 107 5.51 5.69 -8.15
CA LEU A 107 5.69 4.50 -8.98
C LEU A 107 7.17 4.17 -9.23
N ASP A 108 7.99 5.20 -9.50
CA ASP A 108 9.43 5.03 -9.73
C ASP A 108 10.16 4.42 -8.53
N GLY A 109 9.65 4.68 -7.31
CA GLY A 109 10.23 4.12 -6.09
C GLY A 109 9.66 2.80 -5.60
N LEU A 110 8.67 2.22 -6.28
CA LEU A 110 8.18 0.88 -5.97
C LEU A 110 9.21 -0.20 -6.32
N ASP A 111 9.19 -1.32 -5.60
CA ASP A 111 10.02 -2.48 -5.92
C ASP A 111 9.63 -3.09 -7.28
N ASP A 112 10.62 -3.64 -7.99
CA ASP A 112 10.47 -4.22 -9.34
C ASP A 112 9.41 -5.32 -9.44
N ARG A 113 9.12 -6.02 -8.32
CA ARG A 113 8.06 -7.04 -8.25
C ARG A 113 6.65 -6.48 -8.53
N LEU A 114 6.47 -5.16 -8.47
CA LEU A 114 5.21 -4.47 -8.70
C LEU A 114 5.15 -3.82 -10.09
N ASP A 115 6.07 -4.14 -11.01
CA ASP A 115 6.16 -3.50 -12.33
C ASP A 115 4.89 -3.65 -13.18
N ASN A 116 4.24 -4.82 -13.14
CA ASN A 116 2.94 -5.01 -13.79
C ASN A 116 1.88 -4.03 -13.25
N ILE A 117 1.85 -3.84 -11.93
CA ILE A 117 0.93 -2.90 -11.28
C ILE A 117 1.28 -1.46 -11.64
N ARG A 118 2.57 -1.12 -11.79
CA ARG A 118 3.01 0.20 -12.28
C ARG A 118 2.43 0.47 -13.67
N SER A 119 2.55 -0.49 -14.58
CA SER A 119 1.97 -0.41 -15.92
C SER A 119 0.46 -0.18 -15.87
N ASP A 120 -0.27 -0.92 -15.02
CA ASP A 120 -1.72 -0.76 -14.88
C ASP A 120 -2.10 0.65 -14.42
N VAL A 121 -1.41 1.20 -13.42
CA VAL A 121 -1.64 2.58 -12.93
C VAL A 121 -1.41 3.60 -14.05
N LEU A 122 -0.34 3.43 -14.84
CA LEU A 122 -0.02 4.32 -15.96
C LEU A 122 -1.07 4.30 -17.08
N GLN A 123 -1.87 3.24 -17.19
CA GLN A 123 -2.93 3.11 -18.18
C GLN A 123 -4.30 3.61 -17.70
N MET A 124 -4.44 3.95 -16.41
CA MET A 124 -5.70 4.41 -15.84
C MET A 124 -6.18 5.72 -16.49
N LYS A 125 -7.48 5.80 -16.78
CA LYS A 125 -8.14 7.00 -17.31
C LYS A 125 -9.43 7.30 -16.53
N PRO A 126 -9.60 8.51 -15.96
CA PRO A 126 -8.60 9.59 -15.88
C PRO A 126 -7.35 9.17 -15.09
N PHE A 127 -6.23 9.89 -15.29
CA PHE A 127 -5.00 9.60 -14.58
C PHE A 127 -5.21 9.79 -13.07
N PRO A 128 -4.79 8.84 -12.22
CA PRO A 128 -5.18 8.82 -10.82
C PRO A 128 -4.44 9.88 -10.02
N THR A 129 -4.97 10.25 -8.85
CA THR A 129 -4.18 10.95 -7.82
C THR A 129 -3.21 9.98 -7.16
N VAL A 130 -2.23 10.50 -6.40
CA VAL A 130 -1.27 9.64 -5.71
C VAL A 130 -1.94 8.73 -4.66
N GLU A 131 -3.02 9.19 -4.01
CA GLU A 131 -3.81 8.40 -3.07
C GLU A 131 -4.54 7.25 -3.78
N GLN A 132 -5.10 7.52 -4.96
CA GLN A 132 -5.78 6.51 -5.78
C GLN A 132 -4.79 5.48 -6.33
N ALA A 133 -3.63 5.93 -6.82
CA ALA A 133 -2.55 5.05 -7.27
C ALA A 133 -2.05 4.16 -6.13
N TYR A 134 -1.80 4.73 -4.95
CA TYR A 134 -1.42 3.96 -3.77
C TYR A 134 -2.50 2.93 -3.36
N ALA A 135 -3.77 3.33 -3.35
CA ALA A 135 -4.86 2.41 -3.02
C ALA A 135 -4.98 1.25 -4.02
N HIS A 136 -4.77 1.53 -5.31
CA HIS A 136 -4.69 0.51 -6.36
C HIS A 136 -3.54 -0.47 -6.10
N VAL A 137 -2.33 0.06 -5.94
CA VAL A 137 -1.12 -0.75 -5.71
C VAL A 137 -1.24 -1.59 -4.45
N ARG A 138 -1.73 -1.01 -3.34
CA ARG A 138 -1.93 -1.74 -2.08
C ARG A 138 -2.92 -2.89 -2.23
N ARG A 139 -4.06 -2.66 -2.88
CA ARG A 139 -5.09 -3.69 -3.10
C ARG A 139 -4.52 -4.85 -3.93
N GLU A 140 -3.79 -4.53 -4.98
CA GLU A 140 -3.24 -5.52 -5.89
C GLU A 140 -2.06 -6.30 -5.27
N ALA A 141 -1.18 -5.62 -4.52
CA ALA A 141 -0.11 -6.28 -3.76
C ALA A 141 -0.67 -7.27 -2.72
N LEU A 142 -1.77 -6.92 -2.04
CA LEU A 142 -2.46 -7.83 -1.12
C LEU A 142 -3.09 -9.03 -1.85
N ARG A 143 -3.72 -8.80 -3.01
CA ARG A 143 -4.28 -9.88 -3.84
C ARG A 143 -3.19 -10.86 -4.27
N GLN A 144 -2.07 -10.34 -4.76
CA GLN A 144 -0.92 -11.15 -5.17
C GLN A 144 -0.38 -11.98 -4.00
N ALA A 145 -0.19 -11.37 -2.83
CA ALA A 145 0.27 -12.08 -1.63
C ALA A 145 -0.64 -13.26 -1.28
N VAL A 146 -1.96 -13.06 -1.24
CA VAL A 146 -2.94 -14.13 -0.93
C VAL A 146 -2.92 -15.25 -1.98
N MET A 147 -2.78 -14.90 -3.26
CA MET A 147 -2.76 -15.91 -4.34
C MET A 147 -1.46 -16.70 -4.38
N THR A 148 -0.32 -16.07 -4.08
CA THR A 148 0.96 -16.76 -4.01
C THR A 148 1.10 -17.62 -2.76
N ASP A 149 0.57 -17.17 -1.62
CA ASP A 149 0.61 -17.94 -0.36
C ASP A 149 -0.24 -19.23 -0.45
N ASN A 150 -1.39 -19.15 -1.14
CA ASN A 150 -2.25 -20.31 -1.41
C ASN A 150 -1.68 -21.32 -2.43
N SER A 151 -0.65 -20.95 -3.20
CA SER A 151 -0.02 -21.89 -4.15
C SER A 151 0.86 -22.96 -3.50
N ASN A 152 1.18 -22.81 -2.22
CA ASN A 152 1.88 -23.83 -1.44
C ASN A 152 0.94 -24.79 -0.66
N GLU A 153 -0.37 -24.52 -0.54
CA GLU A 153 -1.28 -25.36 0.26
C GLU A 153 -2.57 -25.84 -0.43
N LEU A 154 -2.91 -25.42 -1.65
CA LEU A 154 -4.16 -25.85 -2.32
C LEU A 154 -3.94 -26.83 -3.47
N SER A 155 -3.35 -27.98 -3.13
CA SER A 155 -3.69 -29.24 -3.76
C SER A 155 -4.77 -29.93 -2.91
N GLY A 156 -6.03 -29.54 -3.12
CA GLY A 156 -7.19 -30.32 -2.68
C GLY A 156 -8.07 -29.68 -1.60
N ALA A 157 -9.32 -29.40 -1.99
CA ALA A 157 -10.57 -29.58 -1.25
C ALA A 157 -11.53 -28.39 -1.44
N VAL A 158 -12.57 -28.65 -2.24
CA VAL A 158 -13.77 -27.83 -2.39
C VAL A 158 -14.49 -27.75 -1.03
N LEU A 159 -14.75 -26.52 -0.56
CA LEU A 159 -15.56 -26.25 0.62
C LEU A 159 -17.03 -26.65 0.37
N ALA A 160 -17.43 -27.83 0.84
CA ALA A 160 -18.83 -28.13 1.10
C ALA A 160 -19.19 -27.60 2.50
N SER A 161 -19.94 -26.50 2.53
CA SER A 161 -20.58 -25.97 3.73
C SER A 161 -21.48 -27.03 4.36
N LYS A 162 -21.13 -27.44 5.59
CA LYS A 162 -21.94 -28.31 6.44
C LYS A 162 -22.37 -27.54 7.69
N GLY A 163 -23.67 -27.57 7.97
CA GLY A 163 -24.16 -27.54 9.34
C GLY A 163 -25.69 -27.42 9.39
N LEU A 164 -26.44 -28.08 10.28
CA LEU A 164 -26.23 -29.04 11.38
C LEU A 164 -27.63 -29.70 11.58
N LYS A 165 -27.78 -30.96 11.99
CA LYS A 165 -27.76 -31.48 13.38
C LYS A 165 -27.86 -33.03 13.30
N LEU A 166 -26.95 -33.79 13.93
CA LEU A 166 -27.07 -34.48 15.25
C LEU A 166 -28.27 -35.47 15.26
N GLN A 167 -28.18 -36.78 15.51
CA GLN A 167 -27.43 -37.66 16.43
C GLN A 167 -27.33 -39.06 15.73
N SER A 168 -26.55 -40.09 16.07
CA SER A 168 -26.15 -40.67 17.34
C SER A 168 -25.19 -41.86 17.05
N SER A 169 -24.23 -42.07 17.96
CA SER A 169 -23.62 -43.37 18.35
C SER A 169 -22.76 -44.19 17.37
N LYS A 170 -21.51 -44.39 17.81
CA LYS A 170 -20.43 -45.25 17.31
C LYS A 170 -20.84 -46.72 17.17
N ILE A 171 -20.21 -47.46 16.24
CA ILE A 171 -19.32 -48.62 16.49
C ILE A 171 -18.84 -49.25 15.16
N PHE A 172 -17.50 -49.36 15.05
CA PHE A 172 -16.65 -50.30 14.28
C PHE A 172 -17.08 -50.83 12.90
N SER A 173 -16.23 -50.64 11.89
CA SER A 173 -15.23 -51.64 11.45
C SER A 173 -14.68 -51.36 10.04
N GLN A 174 -13.43 -51.79 9.83
CA GLN A 174 -12.67 -51.74 8.59
C GLN A 174 -13.33 -52.53 7.44
N SER A 175 -13.28 -52.02 6.22
CA SER A 175 -12.99 -52.81 5.01
C SER A 175 -12.62 -51.85 3.86
N LYS A 176 -11.36 -51.84 3.44
CA LYS A 176 -10.78 -52.60 2.31
C LYS A 176 -11.43 -52.27 0.96
N HIS A 177 -10.63 -51.55 0.18
CA HIS A 177 -10.56 -51.46 -1.28
C HIS A 177 -11.40 -52.45 -2.10
N LYS A 178 -12.12 -51.90 -3.09
CA LYS A 178 -12.19 -52.45 -4.46
C LYS A 178 -12.79 -51.43 -5.44
N GLU A 179 -11.94 -50.83 -6.25
CA GLU A 179 -12.27 -50.51 -7.65
C GLU A 179 -12.00 -51.77 -8.51
N PRO A 180 -12.35 -51.82 -9.81
CA PRO A 180 -13.55 -51.31 -10.50
C PRO A 180 -14.11 -52.36 -11.51
N SER A 181 -15.42 -52.48 -11.74
CA SER A 181 -15.91 -53.10 -12.99
C SER A 181 -17.41 -53.00 -13.24
N ASN A 182 -17.76 -52.68 -14.50
CA ASN A 182 -18.98 -53.02 -15.23
C ASN A 182 -20.34 -52.41 -14.82
N GLY A 183 -20.47 -51.13 -15.16
CA GLY A 183 -21.48 -50.64 -16.12
C GLY A 183 -22.88 -51.24 -16.07
N THR A 184 -23.67 -50.87 -15.07
CA THR A 184 -25.13 -50.96 -15.16
C THR A 184 -25.63 -49.85 -16.10
N LYS A 185 -26.08 -50.25 -17.29
CA LYS A 185 -26.71 -49.37 -18.28
C LYS A 185 -28.19 -49.16 -17.92
N CYS A 186 -28.63 -47.91 -17.88
CA CYS A 186 -30.03 -47.57 -17.64
C CYS A 186 -30.92 -48.04 -18.80
N SER A 187 -31.94 -48.85 -18.52
CA SER A 187 -32.92 -49.35 -19.49
C SER A 187 -33.76 -48.25 -20.15
N HIS A 188 -33.94 -47.11 -19.48
CA HIS A 188 -34.78 -46.01 -19.96
C HIS A 188 -34.03 -44.95 -20.80
N CYS A 189 -32.87 -44.47 -20.35
CA CYS A 189 -32.11 -43.42 -21.06
C CYS A 189 -30.85 -43.91 -21.78
N GLY A 190 -30.44 -45.17 -21.55
CA GLY A 190 -29.25 -45.76 -22.15
C GLY A 190 -27.90 -45.34 -21.54
N GLY A 191 -27.88 -44.61 -20.42
CA GLY A 191 -26.65 -44.14 -19.77
C GLY A 191 -25.94 -45.22 -18.95
N ASN A 192 -24.60 -45.24 -18.95
CA ASN A 192 -23.77 -46.32 -18.37
C ASN A 192 -23.33 -46.09 -16.90
N LYS A 193 -23.96 -45.15 -16.20
CA LYS A 193 -23.57 -44.74 -14.84
C LYS A 193 -24.70 -44.85 -13.80
N HIS A 194 -25.89 -45.32 -14.20
CA HIS A 194 -27.07 -45.43 -13.35
C HIS A 194 -28.06 -46.45 -13.91
N THR A 195 -28.97 -46.95 -13.07
CA THR A 195 -30.06 -47.88 -13.45
C THR A 195 -31.36 -47.09 -13.71
N SER A 196 -32.41 -47.73 -14.25
CA SER A 196 -33.66 -46.98 -14.51
C SER A 196 -34.28 -46.38 -13.24
N GLU A 197 -34.06 -47.02 -12.08
CA GLU A 197 -34.52 -46.57 -10.75
C GLU A 197 -33.86 -45.25 -10.30
N THR A 198 -32.71 -44.89 -10.88
CA THR A 198 -31.95 -43.68 -10.55
C THR A 198 -31.85 -42.72 -11.73
N CYS A 199 -32.72 -42.90 -12.74
CA CYS A 199 -32.73 -42.12 -13.96
C CYS A 199 -33.44 -40.78 -13.77
N PHE A 200 -32.69 -39.68 -13.81
CA PHE A 200 -33.26 -38.33 -13.74
C PHE A 200 -34.21 -37.99 -14.90
N LYS A 201 -34.05 -38.61 -16.07
CA LYS A 201 -35.04 -38.48 -17.16
C LYS A 201 -36.38 -39.15 -16.84
N LEU A 202 -36.40 -40.15 -15.95
CA LEU A 202 -37.62 -40.85 -15.53
C LEU A 202 -38.25 -40.18 -14.29
N HIS A 203 -37.41 -39.80 -13.31
CA HIS A 203 -37.86 -39.32 -11.99
C HIS A 203 -37.85 -37.80 -11.82
N GLY A 204 -37.34 -37.04 -12.80
CA GLY A 204 -37.18 -35.59 -12.74
C GLY A 204 -35.81 -35.17 -12.20
N TYR A 205 -35.34 -33.97 -12.59
CA TYR A 205 -34.12 -33.38 -12.07
C TYR A 205 -34.42 -32.61 -10.77
N PRO A 206 -33.53 -32.67 -9.76
CA PRO A 206 -33.62 -31.82 -8.56
C PRO A 206 -33.59 -30.32 -8.88
#